data_AF-A0A6P0SJF4-F1
#
_entry.id   AF-A0A6P0SJF4-F1
#
_cell.length_a   1.000
_cell.length_b   1.000
_cell.length_c   1.000
_cell.angle_alpha   90.00
_cell.angle_beta   90.00
_cell.angle_gamma   90.00
#
_symmetry.space_group_name_H-M   'P 1'
#
loop_
_entity.id
_entity.type
_entity.pdbx_description
1 polymer ?
#
loop_
_entity_poly.entity_id
_entity_poly.type
_entity_poly.pdbx_seq_one_letter_code
_entity_poly.pdbx_strand_id
1 'polypeptide(L)'
;MLVLEYKVKAKQAQYRAIDEAIRTVQFVRNKCLRYWIDAPREATIKRFDLNKYSTELRQEFTFVKDLNSMACQASAERAWLAISRFYDNCNSQKPGKKGYPRFQKDNRSVEYKTTGWGLHPTKRRVTITDKKGIGTLKLLGKWDIHTYPVKSIKRVRLLRRADGYYCQFCVDVECIDPQPHTGHEIGLDVGLQSFYTDSNGYTEANPRFLRKAESNIKHAQRRIYKKKKGSTRRCKARARYSRKHLRVSRQRNEHAKRLARNVCKSNDLVAYEDLRVSNMLKNHCLAKSIADASWYQFRQWIEYFADKFEKLAVAVPPQYTSQECSQCKRVVKKSLSTRTHICQCGCTLDRDTNAAINILLKAKSRVGHTQSKAKGVATSTLLGATLVEQVVTKNLESPLLKHGECQLEELKSSAMNVTVECQKRPEGSKPRALRRSGLIPTVLYGHNGAESVSLTMTAKAAEDLLKAASVNNTLIELSIPDLSWNGPVLLREIQSHPWKNSLYHLSFFSVASQNKVEVVVPLKLVGESVGVKQGGILQQRLTTVKVQCPPDKIPETIDIDISNLELGKMFYINELVLPEGIQVIDDPKLSVLAITSK
;
A
#
# COMPACT_ATOMS: atom_id res chain seq x y z
N MET A 1 -11.25 21.12 7.42
CA MET A 1 -11.29 20.70 8.84
C MET A 1 -10.09 21.24 9.61
N LEU A 2 -10.33 22.15 10.54
CA LEU A 2 -9.35 22.72 11.47
C LEU A 2 -9.03 21.71 12.58
N VAL A 3 -7.75 21.59 12.97
CA VAL A 3 -7.34 20.76 14.11
C VAL A 3 -6.76 21.65 15.21
N LEU A 4 -7.48 21.78 16.32
CA LEU A 4 -7.01 22.48 17.52
C LEU A 4 -6.40 21.47 18.48
N GLU A 5 -5.12 21.64 18.82
CA GLU A 5 -4.40 20.76 19.75
C GLU A 5 -4.14 21.47 21.08
N TYR A 6 -4.54 20.82 22.17
CA TYR A 6 -4.35 21.27 23.55
C TYR A 6 -3.50 20.26 24.31
N LYS A 7 -2.55 20.74 25.12
CA LYS A 7 -1.83 19.87 26.05
C LYS A 7 -2.73 19.55 27.25
N VAL A 8 -2.80 18.28 27.63
CA VAL A 8 -3.65 17.83 28.74
C VAL A 8 -2.86 17.86 30.05
N LYS A 9 -3.45 18.46 31.09
CA LYS A 9 -2.98 18.36 32.48
C LYS A 9 -4.03 17.58 33.29
N ALA A 10 -3.62 16.41 33.77
CA ALA A 10 -4.50 15.47 34.48
C ALA A 10 -3.76 14.79 35.65
N LYS A 11 -4.50 14.11 36.52
CA LYS A 11 -3.96 13.28 37.61
C LYS A 11 -3.33 11.99 37.05
N GLN A 12 -2.44 11.36 37.83
CA GLN A 12 -1.75 10.14 37.39
C GLN A 12 -2.71 8.98 37.06
N ALA A 13 -3.81 8.85 37.81
CA ALA A 13 -4.87 7.87 37.54
C ALA A 13 -5.51 8.10 36.15
N GLN A 14 -5.81 9.36 35.82
CA GLN A 14 -6.40 9.73 34.52
C GLN A 14 -5.43 9.43 33.35
N TYR A 15 -4.12 9.65 33.52
CA TYR A 15 -3.15 9.27 32.49
C TYR A 15 -3.10 7.75 32.26
N ARG A 16 -3.24 6.94 33.32
CA ARG A 16 -3.33 5.47 33.20
C ARG A 16 -4.62 5.06 32.47
N ALA A 17 -5.75 5.70 32.79
CA ALA A 17 -7.02 5.49 32.09
C ALA A 17 -6.94 5.82 30.59
N ILE A 18 -6.29 6.93 30.22
CA ILE A 18 -6.06 7.29 28.80
C ILE A 18 -5.19 6.23 28.11
N ASP A 19 -4.12 5.76 28.76
CA ASP A 19 -3.28 4.70 28.23
C ASP A 19 -4.06 3.39 28.01
N GLU A 20 -4.97 3.06 28.93
CA GLU A 20 -5.84 1.89 28.82
C GLU A 20 -6.84 2.04 27.66
N ALA A 21 -7.46 3.20 27.50
CA ALA A 21 -8.33 3.48 26.35
C ALA A 21 -7.57 3.34 25.02
N ILE A 22 -6.32 3.85 24.94
CA ILE A 22 -5.45 3.71 23.76
C ILE A 22 -5.14 2.24 23.45
N ARG A 23 -4.87 1.42 24.48
CA ARG A 23 -4.64 -0.04 24.32
C ARG A 23 -5.91 -0.76 23.89
N THR A 24 -7.06 -0.41 24.47
CA THR A 24 -8.37 -0.96 24.10
C THR A 24 -8.68 -0.72 22.62
N VAL A 25 -8.46 0.50 22.12
CA VAL A 25 -8.59 0.82 20.70
C VAL A 25 -7.65 -0.03 19.84
N GLN A 26 -6.39 -0.21 20.25
CA GLN A 26 -5.43 -1.06 19.52
C GLN A 26 -5.91 -2.52 19.43
N PHE A 27 -6.45 -3.05 20.53
CA PHE A 27 -7.04 -4.39 20.59
C PHE A 27 -8.19 -4.51 19.60
N VAL A 28 -9.19 -3.62 19.66
CA VAL A 28 -10.36 -3.62 18.75
C VAL A 28 -9.91 -3.58 17.29
N ARG A 29 -9.02 -2.66 16.91
CA ARG A 29 -8.52 -2.56 15.52
C ARG A 29 -7.89 -3.87 15.06
N ASN A 30 -7.05 -4.48 15.89
CA ASN A 30 -6.34 -5.70 15.54
C ASN A 30 -7.27 -6.92 15.48
N LYS A 31 -8.27 -6.99 16.36
CA LYS A 31 -9.33 -8.01 16.29
C LYS A 31 -10.18 -7.85 15.03
N CYS A 32 -10.61 -6.65 14.66
CA CYS A 32 -11.31 -6.42 13.39
C CYS A 32 -10.44 -6.81 12.18
N LEU A 33 -9.15 -6.49 12.23
CA LEU A 33 -8.23 -6.90 11.15
C LEU A 33 -8.06 -8.42 11.10
N ARG A 34 -7.99 -9.09 12.26
CA ARG A 34 -7.89 -10.55 12.33
C ARG A 34 -9.17 -11.22 11.80
N TYR A 35 -10.33 -10.71 12.17
CA TYR A 35 -11.62 -11.17 11.67
C TYR A 35 -11.69 -11.11 10.14
N TRP A 36 -11.22 -10.01 9.52
CA TRP A 36 -11.10 -9.93 8.07
C TRP A 36 -10.09 -10.92 7.47
N ILE A 37 -8.98 -11.19 8.14
CA ILE A 37 -7.96 -12.15 7.67
C ILE A 37 -8.48 -13.60 7.73
N ASP A 38 -9.23 -13.93 8.77
CA ASP A 38 -9.73 -15.28 9.02
C ASP A 38 -11.03 -15.58 8.24
N ALA A 39 -11.66 -14.55 7.66
CA ALA A 39 -12.87 -14.71 6.85
C ALA A 39 -12.58 -15.56 5.59
N PRO A 40 -13.51 -16.44 5.18
CA PRO A 40 -13.41 -17.19 3.93
C PRO A 40 -13.25 -16.26 2.73
N ARG A 41 -12.58 -16.71 1.66
CA ARG A 41 -12.36 -15.89 0.46
C ARG A 41 -13.65 -15.47 -0.23
N GLU A 42 -14.70 -16.28 -0.11
CA GLU A 42 -16.04 -16.02 -0.64
C GLU A 42 -16.78 -14.96 0.19
N ALA A 43 -16.44 -14.80 1.47
CA ALA A 43 -17.08 -13.85 2.35
C ALA A 43 -16.59 -12.42 2.07
N THR A 44 -17.42 -11.62 1.42
CA THR A 44 -17.12 -10.20 1.16
C THR A 44 -17.36 -9.38 2.43
N ILE A 45 -16.35 -9.30 3.30
CA ILE A 45 -16.37 -8.44 4.48
C ILE A 45 -16.31 -6.97 4.08
N LYS A 46 -17.36 -6.22 4.40
CA LYS A 46 -17.49 -4.77 4.17
C LYS A 46 -17.23 -3.99 5.46
N ARG A 47 -17.21 -2.66 5.33
CA ARG A 47 -17.09 -1.73 6.47
C ARG A 47 -18.14 -1.98 7.55
N PHE A 48 -19.37 -2.28 7.15
CA PHE A 48 -20.49 -2.49 8.07
C PHE A 48 -20.26 -3.71 8.96
N ASP A 49 -19.72 -4.79 8.41
CA ASP A 49 -19.44 -6.03 9.14
C ASP A 49 -18.40 -5.81 10.23
N LEU A 50 -17.34 -5.04 9.95
CA LEU A 50 -16.34 -4.68 10.97
C LEU A 50 -16.92 -3.81 12.08
N ASN A 51 -17.89 -2.94 11.77
CA ASN A 51 -18.59 -2.16 12.77
C ASN A 51 -19.50 -3.05 13.63
N LYS A 52 -20.24 -3.99 13.03
CA LYS A 52 -21.05 -4.98 13.75
C LYS A 52 -20.18 -5.83 14.68
N TYR A 53 -19.05 -6.32 14.17
CA TYR A 53 -18.07 -7.07 14.96
C TYR A 53 -17.52 -6.25 16.13
N SER A 54 -17.37 -4.93 15.99
CA SER A 54 -16.95 -4.07 17.11
C SER A 54 -17.99 -4.01 18.24
N THR A 55 -19.28 -4.24 17.94
CA THR A 55 -20.35 -4.37 18.94
C THR A 55 -20.30 -5.72 19.63
N GLU A 56 -20.05 -6.81 18.90
CA GLU A 56 -19.86 -8.16 19.45
C GLU A 56 -18.66 -8.18 20.42
N LEU A 57 -17.53 -7.56 20.05
CA LEU A 57 -16.38 -7.41 20.94
C LEU A 57 -16.70 -6.66 22.25
N ARG A 58 -17.69 -5.76 22.25
CA ARG A 58 -18.15 -5.08 23.48
C ARG A 58 -19.01 -5.99 24.36
N GLN A 59 -19.68 -6.97 23.78
CA GLN A 59 -20.45 -7.96 24.53
C GLN A 59 -19.51 -9.00 25.15
N GLU A 60 -18.49 -9.44 24.40
CA GLU A 60 -17.50 -10.43 24.83
C GLU A 60 -16.53 -9.87 25.89
N PHE A 61 -16.03 -8.64 25.71
CA PHE A 61 -14.98 -8.08 26.57
C PHE A 61 -15.47 -6.88 27.39
N THR A 62 -15.51 -7.04 28.71
CA THR A 62 -15.88 -5.97 29.67
C THR A 62 -15.04 -4.70 29.48
N PHE A 63 -13.72 -4.84 29.35
CA PHE A 63 -12.84 -3.69 29.14
C PHE A 63 -13.08 -2.97 27.80
N VAL A 64 -13.69 -3.62 26.80
CA VAL A 64 -14.10 -2.98 25.54
C VAL A 64 -15.46 -2.31 25.71
N LYS A 65 -16.37 -2.92 26.48
CA LYS A 65 -17.66 -2.33 26.89
C LYS A 65 -17.48 -1.00 27.62
N ASP A 66 -16.44 -0.91 28.47
CA ASP A 66 -16.15 0.30 29.24
C ASP A 66 -15.75 1.50 28.38
N LEU A 67 -15.13 1.25 27.22
CA LEU A 67 -14.81 2.29 26.25
C LEU A 67 -16.12 2.79 25.60
N ASN A 68 -16.16 4.04 25.14
CA ASN A 68 -17.31 4.55 24.39
C ASN A 68 -17.51 3.80 23.05
N SER A 69 -18.76 3.54 22.66
CA SER A 69 -19.12 2.80 21.44
C SER A 69 -18.59 3.47 20.17
N MET A 70 -18.66 4.80 20.08
CA MET A 70 -18.14 5.54 18.92
C MET A 70 -16.62 5.46 18.81
N ALA A 71 -15.91 5.30 19.95
CA ALA A 71 -14.47 5.08 19.94
C ALA A 71 -14.09 3.66 19.48
N CYS A 72 -14.87 2.64 19.84
CA CYS A 72 -14.75 1.29 19.28
C CYS A 72 -15.00 1.30 17.77
N GLN A 73 -16.09 1.95 17.33
CA GLN A 73 -16.44 2.07 15.92
C GLN A 73 -15.37 2.83 15.12
N ALA A 74 -14.83 3.94 15.65
CA ALA A 74 -13.72 4.64 15.01
C ALA A 74 -12.47 3.76 14.87
N SER A 75 -12.27 2.81 15.80
CA SER A 75 -11.19 1.82 15.70
C SER A 75 -11.43 0.79 14.59
N ALA A 76 -12.66 0.30 14.45
CA ALA A 76 -13.07 -0.59 13.35
C ALA A 76 -12.93 0.11 11.99
N GLU A 77 -13.34 1.38 11.88
CA GLU A 77 -13.14 2.20 10.68
C GLU A 77 -11.66 2.36 10.30
N ARG A 78 -10.76 2.46 11.29
CA ARG A 78 -9.31 2.48 11.04
C ARG A 78 -8.76 1.13 10.56
N ALA A 79 -9.39 0.02 10.92
CA ALA A 79 -9.08 -1.29 10.36
C ALA A 79 -9.55 -1.36 8.90
N TRP A 80 -10.81 -0.97 8.64
CA TRP A 80 -11.38 -0.89 7.29
C TRP A 80 -10.54 -0.01 6.36
N LEU A 81 -10.14 1.18 6.82
CA LEU A 81 -9.32 2.10 6.01
C LEU A 81 -7.98 1.48 5.61
N ALA A 82 -7.40 0.61 6.44
CA ALA A 82 -6.18 -0.10 6.08
C ALA A 82 -6.44 -1.17 5.00
N ILE A 83 -7.58 -1.85 5.07
CA ILE A 83 -8.03 -2.87 4.11
C ILE A 83 -8.39 -2.23 2.77
N SER A 84 -9.26 -1.22 2.76
CA SER A 84 -9.65 -0.48 1.55
C SER A 84 -8.42 0.11 0.86
N ARG A 85 -7.51 0.76 1.59
CA ARG A 85 -6.26 1.27 1.00
C ARG A 85 -5.40 0.18 0.37
N PHE A 86 -5.41 -1.04 0.89
CA PHE A 86 -4.68 -2.15 0.28
C PHE A 86 -5.28 -2.48 -1.09
N TYR A 87 -6.60 -2.67 -1.16
CA TYR A 87 -7.29 -2.93 -2.43
C TYR A 87 -7.16 -1.76 -3.42
N ASP A 88 -7.35 -0.51 -2.99
CA ASP A 88 -7.20 0.67 -3.84
C ASP A 88 -5.81 0.74 -4.47
N ASN A 89 -4.77 0.42 -3.71
CA ASN A 89 -3.39 0.40 -4.21
C ASN A 89 -3.11 -0.79 -5.13
N CYS A 90 -3.76 -1.93 -4.91
CA CYS A 90 -3.71 -3.08 -5.80
C CYS A 90 -4.37 -2.74 -7.15
N ASN A 91 -5.60 -2.21 -7.12
CA ASN A 91 -6.38 -1.83 -8.31
C ASN A 91 -5.68 -0.71 -9.10
N SER A 92 -5.13 0.30 -8.42
CA SER A 92 -4.38 1.39 -9.07
C SER A 92 -2.99 0.97 -9.57
N GLN A 93 -2.60 -0.30 -9.41
CA GLN A 93 -1.29 -0.86 -9.77
C GLN A 93 -0.05 -0.08 -9.25
N LYS A 94 -0.19 0.73 -8.20
CA LYS A 94 0.86 1.66 -7.74
C LYS A 94 2.10 0.91 -7.21
N PRO A 95 3.29 1.03 -7.84
CA PRO A 95 4.48 0.30 -7.41
C PRO A 95 4.92 0.72 -5.98
N GLY A 96 5.30 -0.26 -5.17
CA GLY A 96 5.80 -0.05 -3.79
C GLY A 96 4.76 0.30 -2.73
N LYS A 97 3.48 0.49 -3.08
CA LYS A 97 2.38 0.79 -2.14
C LYS A 97 1.40 -0.38 -1.92
N LYS A 98 1.66 -1.54 -2.55
CA LYS A 98 0.88 -2.79 -2.44
C LYS A 98 1.17 -3.59 -1.15
N GLY A 99 1.19 -2.92 -0.01
CA GLY A 99 1.49 -3.57 1.28
C GLY A 99 0.24 -4.17 1.93
N TYR A 100 0.24 -5.46 2.21
CA TYR A 100 -0.85 -6.13 2.94
C TYR A 100 -1.08 -5.48 4.33
N PRO A 101 -2.33 -5.32 4.79
CA PRO A 101 -2.62 -4.73 6.10
C PRO A 101 -1.92 -5.48 7.24
N ARG A 102 -1.37 -4.74 8.21
CA ARG A 102 -0.64 -5.33 9.35
C ARG A 102 -1.27 -4.96 10.70
N PHE A 103 -1.10 -5.87 11.67
CA PHE A 103 -1.45 -5.59 13.06
C PHE A 103 -0.68 -4.39 13.61
N GLN A 104 -1.40 -3.51 14.29
CA GLN A 104 -0.84 -2.33 14.93
C GLN A 104 -0.11 -2.75 16.21
N LYS A 105 1.18 -2.41 16.29
CA LYS A 105 2.02 -2.69 17.48
C LYS A 105 2.00 -1.55 18.49
N ASP A 106 1.92 -0.31 18.01
CA ASP A 106 2.05 0.90 18.82
C ASP A 106 0.93 1.89 18.48
N ASN A 107 -0.21 1.80 19.15
CA ASN A 107 -1.20 2.87 19.12
C ASN A 107 -0.80 4.02 20.04
N ARG A 108 -1.21 5.22 19.63
CA ARG A 108 -0.92 6.48 20.34
C ARG A 108 -2.14 7.37 20.49
N SER A 109 -3.31 6.95 20.03
CA SER A 109 -4.51 7.77 20.14
C SER A 109 -5.80 6.97 20.28
N VAL A 110 -6.73 7.52 21.05
CA VAL A 110 -8.15 7.17 21.04
C VAL A 110 -8.92 8.34 20.41
N GLU A 111 -9.96 8.01 19.64
CA GLU A 111 -10.77 8.99 18.93
C GLU A 111 -12.23 8.75 19.23
N TYR A 112 -12.89 9.81 19.66
CA TYR A 112 -14.31 9.89 19.92
C TYR A 112 -14.96 10.69 18.80
N LYS A 113 -16.16 10.27 18.35
CA LYS A 113 -16.90 10.94 17.27
C LYS A 113 -17.82 12.01 17.84
N THR A 114 -19.13 11.81 17.72
CA THR A 114 -20.19 12.69 18.22
C THR A 114 -20.46 12.49 19.72
N THR A 115 -20.19 11.31 20.26
CA THR A 115 -20.44 10.97 21.68
C THR A 115 -19.16 10.60 22.43
N GLY A 116 -19.27 10.47 23.76
CA GLY A 116 -18.16 10.02 24.62
C GLY A 116 -17.32 11.16 25.18
N TRP A 117 -17.72 12.41 24.90
CA TRP A 117 -17.07 13.61 25.40
C TRP A 117 -18.10 14.75 25.56
N GLY A 118 -17.77 15.74 26.38
CA GLY A 118 -18.53 16.98 26.53
C GLY A 118 -17.59 18.14 26.91
N LEU A 119 -17.88 19.34 26.42
CA LEU A 119 -17.18 20.54 26.87
C LEU A 119 -17.72 20.97 28.22
N HIS A 120 -16.83 21.33 29.14
CA HIS A 120 -17.24 21.94 30.40
C HIS A 120 -17.61 23.42 30.16
N PRO A 121 -18.56 24.00 30.92
CA PRO A 121 -18.89 25.43 30.82
C PRO A 121 -17.66 26.35 30.98
N THR A 122 -16.75 25.97 31.87
CA THR A 122 -15.44 26.64 32.01
C THR A 122 -14.56 26.40 30.77
N LYS A 123 -13.99 27.50 30.23
CA LYS A 123 -13.31 27.60 28.92
C LYS A 123 -12.09 26.71 28.62
N ARG A 124 -11.73 25.75 29.48
CA ARG A 124 -10.47 24.97 29.35
C ARG A 124 -10.56 23.55 29.91
N ARG A 125 -11.73 22.92 29.85
CA ARG A 125 -11.90 21.54 30.31
C ARG A 125 -12.75 20.75 29.34
N VAL A 126 -12.42 19.47 29.20
CA VAL A 126 -13.21 18.49 28.46
C VAL A 126 -13.47 17.31 29.37
N THR A 127 -14.70 16.83 29.38
CA THR A 127 -15.11 15.65 30.13
C THR A 127 -15.22 14.50 29.16
N ILE A 128 -14.56 13.39 29.48
CA ILE A 128 -14.69 12.14 28.74
C ILE A 128 -15.62 11.23 29.56
N THR A 129 -16.68 10.76 28.92
CA THR A 129 -17.81 10.10 29.58
C THR A 129 -17.79 8.58 29.46
N ASP A 130 -16.63 8.00 29.12
CA ASP A 130 -16.46 6.55 29.12
C ASP A 130 -16.33 5.98 30.55
N LYS A 131 -16.53 4.67 30.68
CA LYS A 131 -16.39 3.95 31.96
C LYS A 131 -14.93 3.59 32.27
N LYS A 132 -13.97 4.16 31.53
CA LYS A 132 -12.53 3.97 31.78
C LYS A 132 -11.99 4.85 32.90
N GLY A 133 -12.80 5.75 33.46
CA GLY A 133 -12.38 6.63 34.55
C GLY A 133 -11.46 7.77 34.10
N ILE A 134 -11.55 8.20 32.83
CA ILE A 134 -10.80 9.37 32.35
C ILE A 134 -11.35 10.66 32.98
N GLY A 135 -12.69 10.84 32.95
CA GLY A 135 -13.38 11.96 33.57
C GLY A 135 -12.98 13.33 32.98
N THR A 136 -12.93 14.34 33.84
CA THR A 136 -12.66 15.74 33.43
C THR A 136 -11.17 16.04 33.32
N LEU A 137 -10.74 16.52 32.15
CA LEU A 137 -9.36 16.85 31.83
C LEU A 137 -9.17 18.36 31.66
N LYS A 138 -8.07 18.92 32.20
CA LYS A 138 -7.70 20.33 31.98
C LYS A 138 -6.95 20.47 30.67
N LEU A 139 -7.39 21.41 29.84
CA LEU A 139 -6.79 21.78 28.56
C LEU A 139 -5.85 22.97 28.74
N LEU A 140 -4.63 22.85 28.22
CA LEU A 140 -3.65 23.94 28.14
C LEU A 140 -3.44 24.28 26.67
N GLY A 141 -3.84 25.48 26.28
CA GLY A 141 -3.69 25.99 24.93
C GLY A 141 -4.00 27.48 24.88
N LYS A 142 -3.66 28.10 23.76
CA LYS A 142 -3.88 29.54 23.52
C LYS A 142 -5.35 29.83 23.20
N TRP A 143 -5.96 28.98 22.38
CA TRP A 143 -7.29 29.19 21.82
C TRP A 143 -8.39 28.80 22.80
N ASP A 144 -9.54 29.45 22.71
CA ASP A 144 -10.76 29.01 23.39
C ASP A 144 -11.47 28.01 22.48
N ILE A 145 -11.87 26.86 23.04
CA ILE A 145 -12.60 25.86 22.27
C ILE A 145 -14.08 26.27 22.09
N HIS A 146 -14.61 27.08 23.00
CA HIS A 146 -15.99 27.57 22.93
C HIS A 146 -16.22 28.59 21.82
N THR A 147 -15.16 29.07 21.16
CA THR A 147 -15.27 29.87 19.93
C THR A 147 -16.01 29.12 18.83
N TYR A 148 -15.99 27.79 18.84
CA TYR A 148 -16.65 26.96 17.84
C TYR A 148 -17.87 26.25 18.44
N PRO A 149 -19.01 26.20 17.72
CA PRO A 149 -20.19 25.50 18.22
C PRO A 149 -19.91 24.01 18.31
N VAL A 150 -20.41 23.34 19.36
CA VAL A 150 -20.16 21.91 19.61
C VAL A 150 -20.48 21.03 18.39
N LYS A 151 -21.53 21.38 17.63
CA LYS A 151 -21.95 20.68 16.40
C LYS A 151 -20.90 20.69 15.27
N SER A 152 -20.02 21.69 15.25
CA SER A 152 -18.91 21.76 14.30
C SER A 152 -17.76 20.82 14.66
N ILE A 153 -17.66 20.38 15.93
CA ILE A 153 -16.62 19.46 16.39
C ILE A 153 -17.01 18.03 15.99
N LYS A 154 -16.35 17.48 14.97
CA LYS A 154 -16.67 16.14 14.42
C LYS A 154 -15.96 15.00 15.12
N ARG A 155 -14.74 15.25 15.62
CA ARG A 155 -13.94 14.25 16.33
C ARG A 155 -13.18 14.90 17.47
N VAL A 156 -13.07 14.18 18.60
CA VAL A 156 -12.19 14.51 19.71
C VAL A 156 -11.19 13.38 19.88
N ARG A 157 -9.89 13.68 19.81
CA ARG A 157 -8.83 12.67 19.96
C ARG A 157 -8.02 12.93 21.22
N LEU A 158 -7.77 11.89 22.00
CA LEU A 158 -6.72 11.91 23.03
C LEU A 158 -5.48 11.22 22.48
N LEU A 159 -4.35 11.91 22.50
CA LEU A 159 -3.08 11.45 21.93
C LEU A 159 -1.99 11.40 23.00
N ARG A 160 -1.13 10.40 22.86
CA ARG A 160 0.11 10.28 23.63
C ARG A 160 1.31 10.60 22.73
N ARG A 161 1.95 11.74 23.01
CA ARG A 161 3.24 12.14 22.41
C ARG A 161 4.38 11.85 23.40
N ALA A 162 5.62 12.03 22.96
CA ALA A 162 6.81 11.73 23.78
C ALA A 162 6.94 12.63 25.03
N ASP A 163 6.34 13.81 25.00
CA ASP A 163 6.40 14.84 26.04
C ASP A 163 5.10 14.96 26.87
N GLY A 164 4.06 14.17 26.57
CA GLY A 164 2.83 14.16 27.36
C GLY A 164 1.59 13.77 26.54
N TYR A 165 0.44 14.11 27.11
CA TYR A 165 -0.87 13.83 26.55
C TYR A 165 -1.48 15.09 25.94
N TYR A 166 -2.24 14.92 24.87
CA TYR A 166 -2.86 15.99 24.10
C TYR A 166 -4.31 15.64 23.79
N CYS A 167 -5.15 16.65 23.73
CA CYS A 167 -6.52 16.57 23.23
C CYS A 167 -6.60 17.36 21.93
N GLN A 168 -7.02 16.72 20.85
CA GLN A 168 -7.23 17.36 19.55
C GLN A 168 -8.73 17.43 19.26
N PHE A 169 -9.19 18.62 18.90
CA PHE A 169 -10.54 18.85 18.39
C PHE A 169 -10.46 19.02 16.87
N CYS A 170 -11.18 18.18 16.17
CA CYS A 170 -11.34 18.22 14.72
C CYS A 170 -12.63 19.00 14.41
N VAL A 171 -12.46 20.25 14.00
CA VAL A 171 -13.55 21.20 13.80
C VAL A 171 -13.79 21.36 12.31
N ASP A 172 -15.04 21.14 11.91
CA ASP A 172 -15.52 21.30 10.55
C ASP A 172 -15.97 22.73 10.34
N VAL A 173 -14.99 23.56 10.02
CA VAL A 173 -15.14 24.97 9.68
C VAL A 173 -14.20 25.30 8.53
N GLU A 174 -14.65 26.20 7.68
CA GLU A 174 -13.80 26.85 6.70
C GLU A 174 -12.92 27.88 7.43
N CYS A 175 -11.64 27.86 7.12
CA CYS A 175 -10.64 28.73 7.75
C CYS A 175 -10.10 29.69 6.70
N ILE A 176 -10.94 30.62 6.27
CA ILE A 176 -10.60 31.66 5.29
C ILE A 176 -10.29 32.94 6.07
N ASP A 177 -9.26 33.66 5.63
CA ASP A 177 -8.73 34.89 6.22
C ASP A 177 -8.18 35.75 5.07
N PRO A 178 -9.06 36.27 4.18
CA PRO A 178 -8.64 36.94 2.96
C PRO A 178 -7.67 38.07 3.28
N GLN A 179 -6.51 38.08 2.63
CA GLN A 179 -5.52 39.14 2.81
C GLN A 179 -5.60 40.10 1.62
N PRO A 180 -5.34 41.41 1.82
CA PRO A 180 -5.34 42.39 0.73
C PRO A 180 -4.38 41.96 -0.38
N HIS A 181 -4.72 42.29 -1.63
CA HIS A 181 -3.85 42.05 -2.77
C HIS A 181 -2.60 42.91 -2.67
N THR A 182 -1.43 42.29 -2.83
CA THR A 182 -0.14 42.98 -2.75
C THR A 182 0.40 43.35 -4.12
N GLY A 183 -0.12 42.77 -5.21
CA GLY A 183 0.39 42.89 -6.57
C GLY A 183 1.71 42.15 -6.79
N HIS A 184 2.26 41.49 -5.77
CA HIS A 184 3.54 40.81 -5.84
C HIS A 184 3.38 39.33 -6.16
N GLU A 185 4.31 38.81 -6.96
CA GLU A 185 4.35 37.41 -7.36
C GLU A 185 5.77 36.89 -7.19
N ILE A 186 5.93 35.66 -6.72
CA ILE A 186 7.23 35.12 -6.37
C ILE A 186 7.40 33.66 -6.84
N GLY A 187 8.56 33.34 -7.37
CA GLY A 187 9.01 31.97 -7.60
C GLY A 187 9.97 31.52 -6.51
N LEU A 188 9.84 30.27 -6.06
CA LEU A 188 10.69 29.68 -5.02
C LEU A 188 11.42 28.44 -5.55
N ASP A 189 12.74 28.52 -5.61
CA ASP A 189 13.62 27.35 -5.82
C ASP A 189 14.05 26.79 -4.46
N VAL A 190 13.76 25.51 -4.17
CA VAL A 190 14.03 24.91 -2.86
C VAL A 190 15.26 24.01 -2.88
N GLY A 191 16.16 24.21 -1.91
CA GLY A 191 17.52 23.65 -1.96
C GLY A 191 18.05 23.10 -0.64
N LEU A 192 19.25 22.48 -0.71
CA LEU A 192 20.01 22.01 0.47
C LEU A 192 21.07 23.02 0.94
N GLN A 193 21.49 23.94 0.05
CA GLN A 193 22.42 25.02 0.37
C GLN A 193 21.70 26.11 1.15
N SER A 194 20.81 26.85 0.49
CA SER A 194 19.72 27.63 1.09
C SER A 194 18.49 26.72 1.29
N PHE A 195 17.54 27.11 2.15
CA PHE A 195 16.25 26.44 2.29
C PHE A 195 15.37 26.71 1.07
N TYR A 196 15.30 27.97 0.65
CA TYR A 196 14.85 28.37 -0.68
C TYR A 196 15.60 29.64 -1.14
N THR A 197 15.60 29.85 -2.45
CA THR A 197 16.00 31.09 -3.13
C THR A 197 14.77 31.62 -3.86
N ASP A 198 14.49 32.92 -3.76
CA ASP A 198 13.34 33.53 -4.42
C ASP A 198 13.72 34.21 -5.75
N SER A 199 12.70 34.55 -6.55
CA SER A 199 12.89 35.19 -7.86
C SER A 199 13.42 36.63 -7.78
N ASN A 200 13.47 37.23 -6.58
CA ASN A 200 14.04 38.55 -6.32
C ASN A 200 15.51 38.46 -5.87
N GLY A 201 16.06 37.25 -5.73
CA GLY A 201 17.45 37.00 -5.32
C GLY A 201 17.66 36.85 -3.82
N TYR A 202 16.61 36.90 -2.99
CA TYR A 202 16.72 36.62 -1.56
C TYR A 202 16.88 35.12 -1.32
N THR A 203 17.73 34.76 -0.34
CA THR A 203 17.99 33.37 0.04
C THR A 203 17.71 33.15 1.51
N GLU A 204 16.79 32.22 1.80
CA GLU A 204 16.51 31.79 3.17
C GLU A 204 17.52 30.71 3.59
N ALA A 205 18.14 30.84 4.75
CA ALA A 205 19.14 29.87 5.20
C ALA A 205 18.52 28.52 5.58
N ASN A 206 19.20 27.40 5.29
CA ASN A 206 18.78 26.09 5.77
C ASN A 206 19.24 25.86 7.22
N PRO A 207 18.32 25.78 8.21
CA PRO A 207 18.70 25.72 9.62
C PRO A 207 19.33 24.38 10.05
N ARG A 208 19.17 23.31 9.26
CA ARG A 208 19.74 21.97 9.48
C ARG A 208 19.52 21.43 10.91
N PHE A 209 18.28 21.47 11.38
CA PHE A 209 17.91 21.15 12.77
C PHE A 209 18.34 19.75 13.22
N LEU A 210 18.18 18.73 12.37
CA LEU A 210 18.57 17.35 12.68
C LEU A 210 20.09 17.22 12.78
N ARG A 211 20.85 17.89 11.91
CA ARG A 211 22.33 17.89 11.98
C ARG A 211 22.82 18.50 13.28
N LYS A 212 22.28 19.66 13.69
CA LYS A 212 22.61 20.29 14.98
C LYS A 212 22.25 19.41 16.18
N ALA A 213 21.13 18.69 16.11
CA ALA A 213 20.70 17.80 17.18
C ALA A 213 21.33 16.39 17.15
N GLU A 214 22.13 16.08 16.13
CA GLU A 214 22.55 14.71 15.82
C GLU A 214 23.37 14.06 16.93
N SER A 215 24.42 14.73 17.41
CA SER A 215 25.29 14.20 18.47
C SER A 215 24.47 13.87 19.72
N ASN A 216 23.57 14.77 20.08
CA ASN A 216 22.64 14.63 21.19
C ASN A 216 21.66 13.46 21.02
N ILE A 217 21.16 13.24 19.81
CA ILE A 217 20.28 12.11 19.47
C ILE A 217 21.04 10.79 19.54
N LYS A 218 22.23 10.71 18.92
CA LYS A 218 23.10 9.52 18.94
C LYS A 218 23.50 9.16 20.37
N HIS A 219 23.82 10.14 21.21
CA HIS A 219 24.10 9.89 22.63
C HIS A 219 22.89 9.26 23.34
N ALA A 220 21.69 9.82 23.17
CA ALA A 220 20.47 9.27 23.76
C ALA A 220 20.16 7.86 23.24
N GLN A 221 20.41 7.60 21.95
CA GLN A 221 20.24 6.28 21.33
C GLN A 221 21.21 5.25 21.92
N ARG A 222 22.52 5.58 22.03
CA ARG A 222 23.52 4.70 22.67
C ARG A 222 23.13 4.31 24.10
N ARG A 223 22.57 5.27 24.87
CA ARG A 223 22.07 5.01 26.23
C ARG A 223 20.91 4.00 26.25
N ILE A 224 20.12 3.84 25.19
CA ILE A 224 19.09 2.80 25.11
C ILE A 224 19.74 1.42 25.01
N TYR A 225 20.70 1.25 24.10
CA TYR A 225 21.35 -0.04 23.85
C TYR A 225 22.14 -0.56 25.05
N LYS A 226 22.77 0.32 25.83
CA LYS A 226 23.46 -0.03 27.08
C LYS A 226 22.54 -0.50 28.21
N LYS A 227 21.21 -0.51 28.05
CA LYS A 227 20.26 -0.90 29.10
C LYS A 227 19.53 -2.19 28.73
N LYS A 228 19.39 -3.10 29.71
CA LYS A 228 18.69 -4.38 29.61
C LYS A 228 17.32 -4.20 28.94
N LYS A 229 17.02 -5.03 27.93
CA LYS A 229 15.70 -5.07 27.27
C LYS A 229 14.61 -5.30 28.33
N GLY A 230 13.46 -4.65 28.18
CA GLY A 230 12.35 -4.71 29.16
C GLY A 230 12.51 -3.84 30.42
N SER A 231 13.73 -3.42 30.80
CA SER A 231 13.92 -2.68 32.05
C SER A 231 13.27 -1.28 32.07
N THR A 232 12.80 -0.84 33.24
CA THR A 232 12.28 0.52 33.48
C THR A 232 13.32 1.60 33.10
N ARG A 233 14.61 1.34 33.36
CA ARG A 233 15.71 2.23 32.96
C ARG A 233 15.79 2.41 31.44
N ARG A 234 15.59 1.33 30.66
CA ARG A 234 15.52 1.39 29.18
C ARG A 234 14.28 2.16 28.72
N CYS A 235 13.13 1.98 29.35
CA CYS A 235 11.92 2.75 29.04
C CYS A 235 12.13 4.26 29.24
N LYS A 236 12.75 4.67 30.36
CA LYS A 236 13.14 6.07 30.62
C LYS A 236 14.13 6.60 29.58
N ALA A 237 15.09 5.78 29.11
CA ALA A 237 16.03 6.16 28.05
C ALA A 237 15.33 6.34 26.69
N ARG A 238 14.42 5.43 26.32
CA ARG A 238 13.59 5.56 25.11
C ARG A 238 12.75 6.83 25.12
N ALA A 239 12.12 7.16 26.24
CA ALA A 239 11.35 8.39 26.37
C ALA A 239 12.21 9.65 26.12
N ARG A 240 13.43 9.70 26.67
CA ARG A 240 14.38 10.80 26.43
C ARG A 240 14.77 10.92 24.96
N TYR A 241 15.08 9.80 24.30
CA TYR A 241 15.37 9.76 22.87
C TYR A 241 14.18 10.27 22.03
N SER A 242 12.96 9.81 22.32
CA SER A 242 11.75 10.24 21.62
C SER A 242 11.48 11.74 21.79
N ARG A 243 11.75 12.33 22.96
CA ARG A 243 11.62 13.78 23.18
C ARG A 243 12.60 14.60 22.33
N LYS A 244 13.85 14.14 22.17
CA LYS A 244 14.84 14.81 21.30
C LYS A 244 14.36 14.81 19.84
N HIS A 245 13.85 13.68 19.34
CA HIS A 245 13.26 13.62 18.00
C HIS A 245 12.01 14.50 17.86
N LEU A 246 11.14 14.53 18.88
CA LEU A 246 9.97 15.39 18.88
C LEU A 246 10.34 16.87 18.80
N ARG A 247 11.40 17.30 19.49
CA ARG A 247 11.93 18.67 19.42
C ARG A 247 12.33 19.04 17.99
N VAL A 248 13.14 18.20 17.34
CA VAL A 248 13.55 18.42 15.93
C VAL A 248 12.35 18.46 14.99
N SER A 249 11.37 17.56 15.18
CA SER A 249 10.15 17.57 14.38
C SER A 249 9.35 18.86 14.53
N ARG A 250 9.26 19.43 15.74
CA ARG A 250 8.57 20.70 16.00
C ARG A 250 9.30 21.88 15.39
N GLN A 251 10.63 21.92 15.52
CA GLN A 251 11.45 23.00 14.92
C GLN A 251 11.29 23.05 13.40
N ARG A 252 11.35 21.89 12.73
CA ARG A 252 11.15 21.80 11.27
C ARG A 252 9.75 22.27 10.85
N ASN A 253 8.71 21.80 11.55
CA ASN A 253 7.34 22.19 11.24
C ASN A 253 7.07 23.68 11.48
N GLU A 254 7.57 24.24 12.58
CA GLU A 254 7.40 25.67 12.89
C GLU A 254 8.15 26.56 11.88
N HIS A 255 9.37 26.18 11.52
CA HIS A 255 10.16 26.88 10.49
C HIS A 255 9.42 26.91 9.15
N ALA A 256 8.99 25.74 8.66
CA ALA A 256 8.24 25.60 7.42
C ALA A 256 6.93 26.41 7.45
N LYS A 257 6.16 26.31 8.54
CA LYS A 257 4.90 27.03 8.72
C LYS A 257 5.09 28.55 8.71
N ARG A 258 6.08 29.05 9.46
CA ARG A 258 6.38 30.48 9.54
C ARG A 258 6.75 31.05 8.19
N LEU A 259 7.66 30.39 7.46
CA LEU A 259 8.10 30.84 6.15
C LEU A 259 6.97 30.81 5.13
N ALA A 260 6.20 29.72 5.08
CA ALA A 260 5.07 29.61 4.16
C ALA A 260 4.03 30.71 4.42
N ARG A 261 3.72 30.97 5.69
CA ARG A 261 2.83 32.07 6.08
C ARG A 261 3.34 33.41 5.57
N ASN A 262 4.63 33.71 5.76
CA ASN A 262 5.20 34.99 5.38
C ASN A 262 5.17 35.16 3.86
N VAL A 263 5.60 34.15 3.10
CA VAL A 263 5.60 34.22 1.64
C VAL A 263 4.19 34.41 1.09
N CYS A 264 3.20 33.64 1.55
CA CYS A 264 1.81 33.77 1.11
C CYS A 264 1.15 35.07 1.58
N LYS A 265 1.61 35.69 2.68
CA LYS A 265 1.07 36.98 3.13
C LYS A 265 1.60 38.14 2.30
N SER A 266 2.85 38.05 1.84
CA SER A 266 3.50 39.12 1.07
C SER A 266 3.22 39.06 -0.43
N ASN A 267 2.74 37.94 -0.96
CA ASN A 267 2.59 37.71 -2.40
C ASN A 267 1.21 37.15 -2.75
N ASP A 268 0.66 37.61 -3.87
CA ASP A 268 -0.59 37.15 -4.47
C ASP A 268 -0.44 35.81 -5.21
N LEU A 269 0.75 35.58 -5.78
CA LEU A 269 1.10 34.32 -6.43
C LEU A 269 2.41 33.78 -5.86
N VAL A 270 2.41 32.50 -5.47
CA VAL A 270 3.57 31.77 -4.99
C VAL A 270 3.77 30.53 -5.87
N ALA A 271 4.79 30.58 -6.71
CA ALA A 271 5.21 29.47 -7.55
C ALA A 271 6.34 28.66 -6.87
N TYR A 272 6.28 27.34 -6.95
CA TYR A 272 7.30 26.46 -6.37
C TYR A 272 7.46 25.17 -7.18
N GLU A 273 8.61 24.51 -7.07
CA GLU A 273 8.85 23.25 -7.75
C GLU A 273 8.02 22.09 -7.18
N ASP A 274 7.43 21.29 -8.07
CA ASP A 274 6.80 20.01 -7.77
C ASP A 274 7.86 18.91 -7.60
N LEU A 275 8.68 19.04 -6.56
CA LEU A 275 9.71 18.06 -6.25
C LEU A 275 9.08 16.73 -5.83
N ARG A 276 9.55 15.64 -6.48
CA ARG A 276 9.23 14.26 -6.08
C ARG A 276 10.06 13.84 -4.86
N VAL A 277 9.84 14.49 -3.71
CA VAL A 277 10.60 14.30 -2.47
C VAL A 277 10.68 12.82 -2.05
N SER A 278 9.61 12.05 -2.23
CA SER A 278 9.59 10.61 -1.92
C SER A 278 10.61 9.81 -2.73
N ASN A 279 10.88 10.19 -3.98
CA ASN A 279 11.90 9.54 -4.81
C ASN A 279 13.29 10.01 -4.41
N MET A 280 13.46 11.30 -4.09
CA MET A 280 14.75 11.84 -3.64
C MET A 280 15.20 11.20 -2.32
N LEU A 281 14.27 10.85 -1.43
CA LEU A 281 14.56 10.13 -0.20
C LEU A 281 15.05 8.68 -0.39
N LYS A 282 14.94 8.12 -1.60
CA LYS A 282 15.53 6.80 -1.93
C LYS A 282 17.05 6.88 -2.13
N ASN A 283 17.59 8.07 -2.41
CA ASN A 283 19.04 8.27 -2.49
C ASN A 283 19.64 8.28 -1.07
N HIS A 284 20.32 7.19 -0.69
CA HIS A 284 20.85 7.00 0.65
C HIS A 284 21.92 8.03 1.07
N CYS A 285 22.59 8.70 0.12
CA CYS A 285 23.61 9.72 0.42
C CYS A 285 22.98 11.05 0.88
N LEU A 286 21.89 11.48 0.24
CA LEU A 286 21.25 12.78 0.49
C LEU A 286 19.97 12.68 1.33
N ALA A 287 19.39 11.49 1.49
CA ALA A 287 18.10 11.28 2.15
C ALA A 287 18.01 11.96 3.53
N LYS A 288 19.09 11.93 4.32
CA LYS A 288 19.11 12.56 5.63
C LYS A 288 19.00 14.09 5.57
N SER A 289 19.74 14.72 4.66
CA SER A 289 19.73 16.17 4.50
C SER A 289 18.40 16.65 3.90
N ILE A 290 17.83 15.90 2.94
CA ILE A 290 16.51 16.16 2.37
C ILE A 290 15.42 16.01 3.43
N ALA A 291 15.47 14.94 4.23
CA ALA A 291 14.54 14.73 5.33
C ALA A 291 14.65 15.83 6.39
N ASP A 292 15.85 16.39 6.63
CA ASP A 292 16.03 17.51 7.55
C ASP A 292 15.40 18.80 7.00
N ALA A 293 15.62 19.10 5.71
CA ALA A 293 15.04 20.28 5.06
C ALA A 293 13.50 20.29 5.09
N SER A 294 12.84 19.13 4.99
CA SER A 294 11.37 19.00 5.14
C SER A 294 10.53 19.79 4.12
N TRP A 295 10.99 19.93 2.87
CA TRP A 295 10.28 20.69 1.82
C TRP A 295 8.83 20.24 1.58
N TYR A 296 8.53 18.94 1.76
CA TYR A 296 7.16 18.46 1.66
C TYR A 296 6.22 19.15 2.67
N GLN A 297 6.67 19.36 3.91
CA GLN A 297 5.89 20.09 4.91
C GLN A 297 5.75 21.56 4.54
N PHE A 298 6.80 22.16 4.01
CA PHE A 298 6.78 23.55 3.55
C PHE A 298 5.75 23.78 2.44
N ARG A 299 5.76 22.92 1.41
CA ARG A 299 4.74 22.93 0.36
C ARG A 299 3.32 22.80 0.92
N GLN A 300 3.09 21.84 1.82
CA GLN A 300 1.77 21.68 2.44
C GLN A 300 1.29 22.94 3.16
N TRP A 301 2.21 23.66 3.80
CA TRP A 301 1.88 24.94 4.44
C TRP A 301 1.68 26.08 3.44
N ILE A 302 2.41 26.11 2.32
CA ILE A 302 2.17 27.08 1.24
C ILE A 302 0.76 26.89 0.69
N GLU A 303 0.40 25.66 0.30
CA GLU A 303 -0.93 25.33 -0.22
C GLU A 303 -2.02 25.72 0.79
N TYR A 304 -1.83 25.35 2.07
CA TYR A 304 -2.76 25.72 3.14
C TYR A 304 -2.91 27.24 3.33
N PHE A 305 -1.80 27.99 3.34
CA PHE A 305 -1.86 29.44 3.57
C PHE A 305 -2.34 30.20 2.33
N ALA A 306 -2.05 29.72 1.13
CA ALA A 306 -2.59 30.27 -0.10
C ALA A 306 -4.12 30.12 -0.14
N ASP A 307 -4.64 28.92 0.13
CA ASP A 307 -6.09 28.69 0.26
C ASP A 307 -6.69 29.56 1.36
N LYS A 308 -6.02 29.64 2.52
CA LYS A 308 -6.50 30.44 3.66
C LYS A 308 -6.54 31.94 3.35
N PHE A 309 -5.57 32.48 2.63
CA PHE A 309 -5.43 33.92 2.37
C PHE A 309 -6.04 34.36 1.02
N GLU A 310 -6.71 33.44 0.30
CA GLU A 310 -7.23 33.65 -1.05
C GLU A 310 -6.14 34.08 -2.06
N LYS A 311 -4.98 33.40 -1.97
CA LYS A 311 -3.81 33.60 -2.83
C LYS A 311 -3.60 32.39 -3.73
N LEU A 312 -2.79 32.55 -4.77
CA LEU A 312 -2.50 31.48 -5.73
C LEU A 312 -1.21 30.74 -5.36
N ALA A 313 -1.30 29.44 -5.18
CA ALA A 313 -0.15 28.54 -5.04
C ALA A 313 -0.02 27.66 -6.29
N VAL A 314 1.09 27.77 -7.03
CA VAL A 314 1.28 27.06 -8.30
C VAL A 314 2.49 26.14 -8.24
N ALA A 315 2.25 24.83 -8.31
CA ALA A 315 3.30 23.84 -8.44
C ALA A 315 3.75 23.72 -9.90
N VAL A 316 5.06 23.85 -10.18
CA VAL A 316 5.64 23.75 -11.53
C VAL A 316 6.57 22.54 -11.66
N PRO A 317 6.70 21.91 -12.84
CA PRO A 317 7.59 20.78 -13.02
C PRO A 317 9.05 21.24 -12.92
N PRO A 318 9.92 20.50 -12.20
CA PRO A 318 11.31 20.89 -11.98
C PRO A 318 12.20 20.72 -13.23
N GLN A 319 11.64 20.30 -14.37
CA GLN A 319 12.41 20.05 -15.58
C GLN A 319 12.91 21.37 -16.17
N TYR A 320 14.22 21.43 -16.45
CA TYR A 320 14.91 22.56 -17.07
C TYR A 320 14.90 23.89 -16.30
N THR A 321 14.30 23.97 -15.10
CA THR A 321 14.19 25.21 -14.31
C THR A 321 15.55 25.87 -14.07
N SER A 322 16.57 25.09 -13.69
CA SER A 322 17.93 25.57 -13.43
C SER A 322 18.84 25.69 -14.67
N GLN A 323 18.49 25.06 -15.79
CA GLN A 323 19.32 25.03 -17.00
C GLN A 323 18.89 26.09 -18.02
N GLU A 324 17.59 26.35 -18.14
CA GLU A 324 17.04 27.35 -19.04
C GLU A 324 17.46 28.75 -18.61
N CYS A 325 17.89 29.59 -19.54
CA CYS A 325 18.14 30.99 -19.25
C CYS A 325 16.82 31.73 -19.06
N SER A 326 16.65 32.41 -17.93
CA SER A 326 15.45 33.20 -17.64
C SER A 326 15.18 34.29 -18.67
N GLN A 327 16.24 34.89 -19.23
CA GLN A 327 16.17 35.97 -20.21
C GLN A 327 15.90 35.50 -21.65
N CYS A 328 16.70 34.56 -22.19
CA CYS A 328 16.62 34.17 -23.61
C CYS A 328 16.08 32.75 -23.88
N LYS A 329 15.71 32.01 -22.83
CA LYS A 329 15.15 30.64 -22.92
C LYS A 329 16.08 29.56 -23.49
N ARG A 330 17.33 29.91 -23.84
CA ARG A 330 18.33 28.92 -24.27
C ARG A 330 18.70 28.01 -23.10
N VAL A 331 18.75 26.70 -23.35
CA VAL A 331 19.20 25.72 -22.37
C VAL A 331 20.72 25.77 -22.27
N VAL A 332 21.23 26.06 -21.07
CA VAL A 332 22.65 26.01 -20.75
C VAL A 332 22.90 24.79 -19.87
N LYS A 333 23.53 23.75 -20.44
CA LYS A 333 23.89 22.53 -19.71
C LYS A 333 24.90 22.85 -18.61
N LYS A 334 24.60 22.47 -17.37
CA LYS A 334 25.42 22.75 -16.18
C LYS A 334 25.46 21.54 -15.28
N SER A 335 26.57 21.37 -14.57
CA SER A 335 26.66 20.40 -13.48
C SER A 335 26.06 20.98 -12.18
N LEU A 336 25.88 20.13 -11.16
CA LEU A 336 25.43 20.57 -9.84
C LEU A 336 26.44 21.49 -9.11
N SER A 337 27.72 21.46 -9.50
CA SER A 337 28.77 22.30 -8.90
C SER A 337 28.77 23.71 -9.47
N THR A 338 28.31 23.92 -10.71
CA THR A 338 28.16 25.26 -11.29
C THR A 338 27.10 26.04 -10.53
N ARG A 339 27.48 27.16 -9.89
CA ARG A 339 26.58 28.02 -9.10
C ARG A 339 26.21 29.32 -9.78
N THR A 340 27.03 29.80 -10.71
CA THR A 340 26.69 30.98 -11.51
C THR A 340 26.07 30.54 -12.82
N HIS A 341 24.91 31.08 -13.15
CA HIS A 341 24.30 30.96 -14.46
C HIS A 341 24.91 32.00 -15.39
N ILE A 342 25.78 31.55 -16.31
CA ILE A 342 26.27 32.37 -17.43
C ILE A 342 25.59 31.87 -18.71
N CYS A 343 25.04 32.78 -19.51
CA CYS A 343 24.43 32.50 -20.80
C CYS A 343 25.03 33.36 -21.91
N GLN A 344 25.01 32.86 -23.15
CA GLN A 344 25.48 33.57 -24.34
C GLN A 344 24.69 34.85 -24.66
N CYS A 345 23.49 35.03 -24.10
CA CYS A 345 22.73 36.28 -24.23
C CYS A 345 23.22 37.41 -23.29
N GLY A 346 24.25 37.16 -22.48
CA GLY A 346 24.79 38.11 -21.49
C GLY A 346 24.23 37.93 -20.07
N CYS A 347 23.16 37.15 -19.88
CA CYS A 347 22.59 36.88 -18.56
C CYS A 347 23.62 36.21 -17.63
N THR A 348 23.96 36.89 -16.53
CA THR A 348 24.84 36.39 -15.45
C THR A 348 24.14 36.55 -14.11
N LEU A 349 23.66 35.44 -13.54
CA LEU A 349 22.90 35.40 -12.28
C LEU A 349 23.36 34.24 -11.40
N ASP A 350 23.01 34.25 -10.12
CA ASP A 350 23.06 33.01 -9.33
C ASP A 350 22.11 31.96 -9.94
N ARG A 351 22.54 30.70 -9.98
CA ARG A 351 21.80 29.60 -10.62
C ARG A 351 20.44 29.38 -9.96
N ASP A 352 20.39 29.42 -8.63
CA ASP A 352 19.17 29.14 -7.88
C ASP A 352 18.20 30.34 -8.03
N THR A 353 18.73 31.58 -8.16
CA THR A 353 17.92 32.77 -8.54
C THR A 353 17.36 32.65 -9.96
N ASN A 354 18.17 32.27 -10.94
CA ASN A 354 17.68 32.03 -12.31
C ASN A 354 16.61 30.93 -12.34
N ALA A 355 16.76 29.87 -11.55
CA ALA A 355 15.77 28.81 -11.40
C ALA A 355 14.45 29.35 -10.83
N ALA A 356 14.51 30.17 -9.78
CA ALA A 356 13.34 30.81 -9.17
C ALA A 356 12.59 31.72 -10.16
N ILE A 357 13.30 32.50 -10.98
CA ILE A 357 12.69 33.31 -12.05
C ILE A 357 11.98 32.42 -13.08
N ASN A 358 12.62 31.33 -13.53
CA ASN A 358 11.98 30.40 -14.46
C ASN A 358 10.75 29.70 -13.88
N ILE A 359 10.78 29.36 -12.59
CA ILE A 359 9.65 28.79 -11.86
C ILE A 359 8.45 29.75 -11.90
N LEU A 360 8.69 31.03 -11.62
CA LEU A 360 7.66 32.06 -11.70
C LEU A 360 7.11 32.20 -13.13
N LEU A 361 7.98 32.27 -14.15
CA LEU A 361 7.56 32.39 -15.55
C LEU A 361 6.72 31.20 -16.02
N LYS A 362 7.08 29.97 -15.60
CA LYS A 362 6.30 28.75 -15.89
C LYS A 362 4.96 28.72 -15.16
N ALA A 363 4.85 29.33 -13.99
CA ALA A 363 3.58 29.47 -13.30
C ALA A 363 2.67 30.47 -14.04
N LYS A 364 3.21 31.63 -14.43
CA LYS A 364 2.46 32.65 -15.17
C LYS A 364 1.88 32.13 -16.49
N SER A 365 2.67 31.36 -17.25
CA SER A 365 2.19 30.78 -18.50
C SER A 365 1.02 29.79 -18.30
N ARG A 366 0.98 29.09 -17.16
CA ARG A 366 -0.13 28.18 -16.82
C ARG A 366 -1.39 28.92 -16.40
N VAL A 367 -1.26 30.04 -15.69
CA VAL A 367 -2.40 30.83 -15.22
C VAL A 367 -3.06 31.60 -16.38
N GLY A 368 -2.29 32.00 -17.41
CA GLY A 368 -2.79 32.65 -18.62
C GLY A 368 -3.60 31.76 -19.57
N HIS A 369 -3.53 30.43 -19.44
CA HIS A 369 -4.40 29.50 -20.17
C HIS A 369 -5.64 29.16 -19.34
N THR A 370 -6.67 30.00 -19.43
CA THR A 370 -7.98 29.72 -18.85
C THR A 370 -8.70 28.64 -19.67
N GLN A 371 -8.27 27.38 -19.57
CA GLN A 371 -9.12 26.24 -19.91
C GLN A 371 -9.12 25.22 -18.78
N SER A 372 -10.29 25.09 -18.17
CA SER A 372 -10.74 24.01 -17.30
C SER A 372 -10.04 23.86 -15.94
N LYS A 373 -10.82 24.11 -14.88
CA LYS A 373 -10.56 23.66 -13.50
C LYS A 373 -10.55 22.13 -13.43
N ALA A 374 -9.55 21.47 -14.02
CA ALA A 374 -9.21 20.12 -13.61
C ALA A 374 -8.42 20.23 -12.30
N LYS A 375 -9.14 20.16 -11.16
CA LYS A 375 -8.52 19.89 -9.86
C LYS A 375 -7.84 18.52 -9.97
N GLY A 376 -6.59 18.52 -10.41
CA GLY A 376 -5.71 17.37 -10.37
C GLY A 376 -5.72 16.83 -8.95
N VAL A 377 -6.12 15.57 -8.81
CA VAL A 377 -6.34 14.89 -7.53
C VAL A 377 -5.10 15.03 -6.66
N ALA A 378 -5.13 16.02 -5.77
CA ALA A 378 -4.22 16.12 -4.66
C ALA A 378 -4.40 14.85 -3.84
N THR A 379 -3.37 14.00 -3.79
CA THR A 379 -3.26 12.98 -2.73
C THR A 379 -2.93 13.70 -1.42
N SER A 380 -3.81 14.59 -0.99
CA SER A 380 -3.85 15.08 0.38
C SER A 380 -4.47 13.95 1.20
N THR A 381 -3.68 13.36 2.08
CA THR A 381 -4.23 12.48 3.10
C THR A 381 -4.99 13.38 4.07
N LEU A 382 -6.26 13.68 3.75
CA LEU A 382 -7.15 14.36 4.67
C LEU A 382 -7.37 13.44 5.88
N LEU A 383 -7.01 13.96 7.05
CA LEU A 383 -7.49 13.43 8.33
C LEU A 383 -9.01 13.65 8.37
N GLY A 384 -9.79 12.62 8.03
CA GLY A 384 -11.22 12.58 8.35
C GLY A 384 -12.23 12.54 7.20
N ALA A 385 -11.84 12.29 5.95
CA ALA A 385 -12.84 12.09 4.89
C ALA A 385 -13.51 10.71 5.02
N THR A 386 -14.79 10.73 5.39
CA THR A 386 -15.70 9.58 5.29
C THR A 386 -16.39 9.74 3.93
N LEU A 387 -15.98 8.97 2.92
CA LEU A 387 -16.62 9.02 1.60
C LEU A 387 -17.92 8.22 1.67
N VAL A 388 -19.05 8.94 1.63
CA VAL A 388 -20.35 8.43 1.18
C VAL A 388 -20.80 9.40 0.09
N GLU A 389 -21.15 8.80 -1.06
CA GLU A 389 -21.80 9.39 -2.23
C GLU A 389 -20.99 10.35 -3.11
N GLN A 390 -20.59 9.86 -4.28
CA GLN A 390 -20.99 10.50 -5.54
C GLN A 390 -21.16 9.43 -6.64
N VAL A 391 -22.26 9.64 -7.36
CA VAL A 391 -22.96 8.76 -8.29
C VAL A 391 -22.31 8.80 -9.68
N VAL A 392 -22.25 7.61 -10.29
CA VAL A 392 -22.35 7.25 -11.72
C VAL A 392 -22.05 8.37 -12.74
N THR A 393 -20.97 8.19 -13.49
CA THR A 393 -20.86 8.68 -14.88
C THR A 393 -20.45 7.53 -15.78
N LYS A 394 -21.34 7.23 -16.74
CA LYS A 394 -21.15 6.26 -17.82
C LYS A 394 -19.92 6.63 -18.65
N ASN A 395 -19.03 5.66 -18.89
CA ASN A 395 -18.05 5.77 -19.96
C ASN A 395 -18.73 5.35 -21.27
N LEU A 396 -18.84 6.29 -22.20
CA LEU A 396 -19.06 5.99 -23.62
C LEU A 396 -17.73 5.48 -24.18
N GLU A 397 -17.71 4.21 -24.56
CA GLU A 397 -16.60 3.61 -25.31
C GLU A 397 -16.57 4.22 -26.73
N SER A 398 -15.39 4.64 -27.17
CA SER A 398 -15.09 4.96 -28.56
C SER A 398 -14.28 3.81 -29.17
N PRO A 399 -14.38 3.57 -30.49
CA PRO A 399 -14.19 2.25 -31.08
C PRO A 399 -12.72 1.85 -31.27
N LEU A 400 -12.47 0.56 -31.07
CA LEU A 400 -11.23 -0.13 -31.39
C LEU A 400 -10.93 -0.07 -32.90
N LEU A 401 -9.72 0.39 -33.23
CA LEU A 401 -9.10 0.18 -34.54
C LEU A 401 -8.58 -1.26 -34.62
N LYS A 402 -9.02 -1.96 -35.67
CA LYS A 402 -8.51 -3.25 -36.12
C LYS A 402 -7.05 -3.13 -36.57
N HIS A 403 -6.25 -4.17 -36.35
CA HIS A 403 -5.50 -4.91 -37.38
C HIS A 403 -4.57 -5.93 -36.72
N GLY A 404 -4.46 -7.11 -37.33
CA GLY A 404 -3.40 -8.08 -37.08
C GLY A 404 -3.89 -9.52 -36.99
N GLU A 405 -4.43 -10.04 -38.09
CA GLU A 405 -4.50 -11.48 -38.32
C GLU A 405 -3.07 -12.04 -38.29
N CYS A 406 -2.82 -13.03 -37.44
CA CYS A 406 -1.62 -13.86 -37.53
C CYS A 406 -2.09 -15.31 -37.54
N GLN A 407 -1.82 -15.96 -38.66
CA GLN A 407 -2.16 -17.33 -38.98
C GLN A 407 -1.54 -18.27 -37.94
N LEU A 408 -2.40 -19.11 -37.35
CA LEU A 408 -1.97 -20.27 -36.57
C LEU A 408 -1.63 -21.37 -37.57
N GLU A 409 -0.33 -21.58 -37.81
CA GLU A 409 0.15 -22.80 -38.43
C GLU A 409 0.01 -23.96 -37.42
N GLU A 410 -0.68 -25.01 -37.86
CA GLU A 410 -0.76 -26.31 -37.22
C GLU A 410 0.64 -26.94 -37.13
N LEU A 411 1.16 -27.11 -35.92
CA LEU A 411 2.28 -28.02 -35.67
C LEU A 411 1.81 -29.17 -34.79
N LYS A 412 1.82 -30.33 -35.44
CA LYS A 412 1.43 -31.66 -34.99
C LYS A 412 2.09 -32.05 -33.66
N SER A 413 1.31 -32.76 -32.86
CA SER A 413 1.70 -33.50 -31.67
C SER A 413 2.94 -34.36 -31.90
N SER A 414 4.04 -33.99 -31.26
CA SER A 414 5.15 -34.88 -30.95
C SER A 414 5.47 -34.64 -29.48
N ALA A 415 5.38 -35.68 -28.66
CA ALA A 415 5.66 -35.61 -27.23
C ALA A 415 7.12 -35.12 -27.04
N MET A 416 7.27 -33.84 -26.70
CA MET A 416 8.57 -33.29 -26.32
C MET A 416 8.90 -33.80 -24.92
N ASN A 417 9.83 -34.76 -24.84
CA ASN A 417 10.39 -35.18 -23.55
C ASN A 417 11.16 -33.99 -22.95
N VAL A 418 10.63 -33.41 -21.86
CA VAL A 418 11.28 -32.30 -21.15
C VAL A 418 12.37 -32.88 -20.25
N THR A 419 13.64 -32.62 -20.58
CA THR A 419 14.77 -33.07 -19.77
C THR A 419 15.21 -31.99 -18.79
N VAL A 420 15.38 -32.33 -17.51
CA VAL A 420 15.85 -31.40 -16.47
C VAL A 420 16.99 -32.01 -15.66
N GLU A 421 18.03 -31.22 -15.42
CA GLU A 421 19.18 -31.59 -14.60
C GLU A 421 19.05 -31.03 -13.18
N CYS A 422 19.30 -31.87 -12.17
CA CYS A 422 19.29 -31.52 -10.76
C CYS A 422 20.56 -31.98 -10.04
N GLN A 423 21.04 -31.17 -9.10
CA GLN A 423 22.21 -31.47 -8.27
C GLN A 423 21.79 -31.88 -6.86
N LYS A 424 22.55 -32.76 -6.21
CA LYS A 424 22.32 -33.17 -4.83
C LYS A 424 22.56 -32.01 -3.89
N ARG A 425 21.59 -31.78 -2.99
CA ARG A 425 21.67 -30.67 -2.05
C ARG A 425 22.65 -30.98 -0.91
N PRO A 426 23.61 -30.10 -0.61
CA PRO A 426 24.50 -30.28 0.55
C PRO A 426 23.73 -30.29 1.88
N GLU A 427 24.11 -31.19 2.78
CA GLU A 427 23.50 -31.35 4.10
C GLU A 427 23.65 -30.05 4.93
N GLY A 428 22.59 -29.69 5.68
CA GLY A 428 22.56 -28.48 6.51
C GLY A 428 22.36 -27.15 5.77
N SER A 429 22.26 -27.16 4.43
CA SER A 429 22.01 -25.94 3.65
C SER A 429 20.64 -25.31 3.97
N LYS A 430 20.59 -23.99 4.17
CA LYS A 430 19.33 -23.28 4.51
C LYS A 430 18.53 -22.95 3.24
N PRO A 431 17.24 -23.35 3.09
CA PRO A 431 16.46 -23.12 1.85
C PRO A 431 16.32 -21.64 1.44
N ARG A 432 16.35 -20.71 2.40
CA ARG A 432 16.32 -19.27 2.13
C ARG A 432 17.65 -18.70 1.63
N ALA A 433 18.77 -19.37 1.91
CA ALA A 433 20.07 -18.97 1.39
C ALA A 433 20.18 -19.37 -0.08
N LEU A 434 19.80 -20.60 -0.43
CA LEU A 434 19.79 -21.12 -1.81
C LEU A 434 18.95 -20.23 -2.75
N ARG A 435 17.76 -19.82 -2.31
CA ARG A 435 16.91 -18.92 -3.11
C ARG A 435 17.48 -17.52 -3.30
N ARG A 436 18.38 -17.06 -2.42
CA ARG A 436 19.09 -15.78 -2.61
C ARG A 436 20.24 -15.90 -3.60
N SER A 437 20.79 -17.10 -3.78
CA SER A 437 21.83 -17.41 -4.75
C SER A 437 21.28 -17.89 -6.10
N GLY A 438 19.96 -17.82 -6.33
CA GLY A 438 19.34 -18.21 -7.60
C GLY A 438 19.07 -19.70 -7.76
N LEU A 439 19.19 -20.49 -6.69
CA LEU A 439 18.91 -21.92 -6.67
C LEU A 439 17.56 -22.20 -5.99
N ILE A 440 16.76 -23.09 -6.58
CA ILE A 440 15.49 -23.54 -6.03
C ILE A 440 15.71 -24.91 -5.38
N PRO A 441 15.31 -25.08 -4.10
CA PRO A 441 15.34 -26.39 -3.46
C PRO A 441 14.24 -27.28 -4.03
N THR A 442 14.59 -28.52 -4.35
CA THR A 442 13.68 -29.52 -4.90
C THR A 442 13.83 -30.86 -4.18
N VAL A 443 12.85 -31.74 -4.32
CA VAL A 443 12.88 -33.09 -3.72
C VAL A 443 12.42 -34.11 -4.76
N LEU A 444 13.14 -35.22 -4.86
CA LEU A 444 12.71 -36.41 -5.61
C LEU A 444 12.23 -37.47 -4.64
N TYR A 445 11.01 -37.97 -4.84
CA TYR A 445 10.42 -39.08 -4.10
C TYR A 445 10.39 -40.35 -4.98
N GLY A 446 10.49 -41.52 -4.36
CA GLY A 446 10.16 -42.78 -5.04
C GLY A 446 11.27 -43.37 -5.92
N HIS A 447 12.49 -42.80 -5.87
CA HIS A 447 13.60 -43.24 -6.72
C HIS A 447 14.14 -44.64 -6.38
N ASN A 448 13.95 -45.08 -5.13
CA ASN A 448 14.35 -46.39 -4.61
C ASN A 448 13.36 -46.82 -3.51
N GLY A 449 12.15 -47.21 -3.91
CA GLY A 449 11.06 -47.52 -2.98
C GLY A 449 10.55 -46.27 -2.24
N ALA A 450 10.59 -46.27 -0.90
CA ALA A 450 10.05 -45.17 -0.07
C ALA A 450 11.04 -44.00 0.17
N GLU A 451 12.25 -44.06 -0.38
CA GLU A 451 13.29 -43.07 -0.12
C GLU A 451 13.07 -41.73 -0.86
N SER A 452 13.51 -40.64 -0.24
CA SER A 452 13.46 -39.28 -0.80
C SER A 452 14.83 -38.62 -0.84
N VAL A 453 15.15 -37.94 -1.94
CA VAL A 453 16.42 -37.24 -2.16
C VAL A 453 16.19 -35.75 -2.22
N SER A 454 16.96 -34.99 -1.44
CA SER A 454 16.97 -33.53 -1.51
C SER A 454 17.89 -33.05 -2.64
N LEU A 455 17.33 -32.27 -3.55
CA LEU A 455 17.97 -31.76 -4.75
C LEU A 455 17.94 -30.23 -4.81
N THR A 456 18.67 -29.67 -5.77
CA THR A 456 18.65 -28.26 -6.14
C THR A 456 18.72 -28.10 -7.64
N MET A 457 18.00 -27.12 -8.16
CA MET A 457 18.07 -26.69 -9.57
C MET A 457 18.20 -25.17 -9.69
N THR A 458 18.58 -24.69 -10.86
CA THR A 458 18.61 -23.24 -11.12
C THR A 458 17.21 -22.68 -11.26
N ALA A 459 16.99 -21.43 -10.82
CA ALA A 459 15.69 -20.78 -10.95
C ALA A 459 15.21 -20.66 -12.40
N LYS A 460 16.14 -20.46 -13.35
CA LYS A 460 15.83 -20.41 -14.78
C LYS A 460 15.32 -21.76 -15.31
N ALA A 461 16.02 -22.86 -14.99
CA ALA A 461 15.57 -24.21 -15.37
C ALA A 461 14.21 -24.54 -14.75
N ALA A 462 13.97 -24.12 -13.51
CA ALA A 462 12.67 -24.29 -12.86
C ALA A 462 11.54 -23.49 -13.54
N GLU A 463 11.81 -22.25 -13.97
CA GLU A 463 10.84 -21.43 -14.70
C GLU A 463 10.55 -21.99 -16.10
N ASP A 464 11.59 -22.48 -16.80
CA ASP A 464 11.43 -23.08 -18.12
C ASP A 464 10.68 -24.42 -18.04
N LEU A 465 10.95 -25.24 -17.00
CA LEU A 465 10.15 -26.43 -16.69
C LEU A 465 8.67 -26.07 -16.50
N LEU A 466 8.36 -25.04 -15.73
CA LEU A 466 6.96 -24.66 -15.44
C LEU A 466 6.20 -24.07 -16.63
N LYS A 467 6.90 -23.63 -17.69
CA LYS A 467 6.27 -23.25 -18.96
C LYS A 467 5.93 -24.48 -19.80
N ALA A 468 6.72 -25.55 -19.68
CA ALA A 468 6.60 -26.75 -20.52
C ALA A 468 5.82 -27.89 -19.84
N ALA A 469 5.72 -27.91 -18.51
CA ALA A 469 5.16 -29.02 -17.74
C ALA A 469 4.03 -28.56 -16.81
N SER A 470 2.98 -29.39 -16.74
CA SER A 470 1.86 -29.22 -15.83
C SER A 470 1.89 -30.25 -14.69
N VAL A 471 1.41 -29.85 -13.51
CA VAL A 471 1.47 -30.67 -12.28
C VAL A 471 0.65 -31.94 -12.45
N ASN A 472 1.26 -33.09 -12.13
CA ASN A 472 0.71 -34.45 -12.24
C ASN A 472 0.34 -34.90 -13.67
N ASN A 473 0.65 -34.12 -14.71
CA ASN A 473 0.17 -34.41 -16.06
C ASN A 473 1.29 -34.60 -17.08
N THR A 474 2.45 -33.96 -16.88
CA THR A 474 3.58 -34.05 -17.81
C THR A 474 4.69 -34.95 -17.25
N LEU A 475 5.11 -35.95 -18.04
CA LEU A 475 6.30 -36.76 -17.78
C LEU A 475 7.57 -35.94 -18.07
N ILE A 476 8.50 -35.93 -17.12
CA ILE A 476 9.74 -35.17 -17.18
C ILE A 476 10.89 -36.17 -17.02
N GLU A 477 11.89 -36.08 -17.89
CA GLU A 477 13.10 -36.88 -17.75
C GLU A 477 14.06 -36.15 -16.81
N LEU A 478 14.29 -36.71 -15.61
CA LEU A 478 15.14 -36.07 -14.59
C LEU A 478 16.51 -36.74 -14.55
N SER A 479 17.56 -35.96 -14.81
CA SER A 479 18.95 -36.40 -14.68
C SER A 479 19.58 -35.85 -13.40
N ILE A 480 20.20 -36.73 -12.61
CA ILE A 480 20.95 -36.39 -11.40
C ILE A 480 22.39 -36.89 -11.58
N PRO A 481 23.31 -36.04 -12.06
CA PRO A 481 24.70 -36.43 -12.30
C PRO A 481 25.39 -36.97 -11.06
N ASP A 482 25.09 -36.39 -9.88
CA ASP A 482 25.71 -36.75 -8.60
C ASP A 482 25.33 -38.15 -8.09
N LEU A 483 24.25 -38.74 -8.61
CA LEU A 483 23.75 -40.07 -8.22
C LEU A 483 23.78 -41.05 -9.40
N SER A 484 24.29 -40.63 -10.57
CA SER A 484 24.20 -41.37 -11.83
C SER A 484 22.81 -41.95 -12.09
N TRP A 485 21.77 -41.17 -11.74
CA TRP A 485 20.38 -41.60 -11.85
C TRP A 485 19.68 -40.78 -12.92
N ASN A 486 19.01 -41.48 -13.84
CA ASN A 486 18.09 -40.92 -14.82
C ASN A 486 16.77 -41.68 -14.77
N GLY A 487 15.66 -40.97 -14.88
CA GLY A 487 14.38 -41.63 -15.06
C GLY A 487 13.19 -40.67 -15.20
N PRO A 488 12.04 -41.22 -15.63
CA PRO A 488 10.82 -40.46 -15.78
C PRO A 488 10.21 -40.11 -14.42
N VAL A 489 9.94 -38.82 -14.22
CA VAL A 489 9.32 -38.27 -13.02
C VAL A 489 8.10 -37.42 -13.36
N LEU A 490 7.16 -37.37 -12.43
CA LEU A 490 6.03 -36.44 -12.46
C LEU A 490 6.28 -35.28 -11.50
N LEU A 491 5.88 -34.09 -11.91
CA LEU A 491 5.86 -32.92 -11.04
C LEU A 491 4.66 -32.99 -10.08
N ARG A 492 4.91 -33.23 -8.79
CA ARG A 492 3.88 -33.49 -7.78
C ARG A 492 3.35 -32.24 -7.08
N GLU A 493 4.25 -31.34 -6.73
CA GLU A 493 3.88 -30.13 -5.97
C GLU A 493 4.73 -28.94 -6.41
N ILE A 494 4.07 -27.79 -6.58
CA ILE A 494 4.71 -26.50 -6.79
C ILE A 494 4.35 -25.58 -5.63
N GLN A 495 5.36 -25.13 -4.88
CA GLN A 495 5.17 -24.04 -3.93
C GLN A 495 5.71 -22.76 -4.55
N SER A 496 4.81 -21.83 -4.85
CA SER A 496 5.14 -20.50 -5.32
C SER A 496 4.68 -19.44 -4.31
N HIS A 497 5.28 -18.25 -4.37
CA HIS A 497 4.76 -17.13 -3.61
C HIS A 497 3.38 -16.76 -4.18
N PRO A 498 2.34 -16.52 -3.35
CA PRO A 498 0.97 -16.25 -3.82
C PRO A 498 0.73 -15.01 -4.71
N TRP A 499 1.78 -14.26 -5.09
CA TRP A 499 1.64 -13.03 -5.89
C TRP A 499 2.94 -12.68 -6.61
N LYS A 500 4.07 -12.72 -5.91
CA LYS A 500 5.37 -12.56 -6.56
C LYS A 500 5.56 -13.83 -7.38
N ASN A 501 5.80 -13.74 -8.67
CA ASN A 501 5.97 -14.89 -9.55
C ASN A 501 7.30 -15.63 -9.25
N SER A 502 7.53 -15.98 -7.98
CA SER A 502 8.79 -16.46 -7.42
C SER A 502 8.55 -17.83 -6.80
N LEU A 503 9.31 -18.80 -7.26
CA LEU A 503 9.22 -20.19 -6.85
C LEU A 503 9.91 -20.41 -5.48
N TYR A 504 9.32 -21.26 -4.65
CA TYR A 504 9.88 -21.65 -3.35
C TYR A 504 10.40 -23.08 -3.34
N HIS A 505 9.67 -24.00 -3.96
CA HIS A 505 9.94 -25.43 -3.92
C HIS A 505 9.27 -26.15 -5.09
N LEU A 506 9.90 -27.21 -5.59
CA LEU A 506 9.29 -28.19 -6.50
C LEU A 506 9.50 -29.60 -5.95
N SER A 507 8.50 -30.45 -6.12
CA SER A 507 8.54 -31.87 -5.74
C SER A 507 8.36 -32.75 -6.97
N PHE A 508 9.26 -33.71 -7.18
CA PHE A 508 9.18 -34.73 -8.23
C PHE A 508 8.86 -36.10 -7.64
N PHE A 509 8.17 -36.94 -8.40
CA PHE A 509 7.81 -38.29 -8.01
C PHE A 509 8.18 -39.28 -9.12
N SER A 510 8.97 -40.31 -8.80
CA SER A 510 9.40 -41.33 -9.77
C SER A 510 8.26 -42.26 -10.18
N VAL A 511 8.09 -42.43 -11.49
CA VAL A 511 7.02 -43.25 -12.09
C VAL A 511 7.24 -44.74 -11.88
N ALA A 512 8.49 -45.20 -11.77
CA ALA A 512 8.84 -46.62 -11.61
C ALA A 512 8.29 -47.27 -10.33
N SER A 513 7.68 -46.50 -9.42
CA SER A 513 7.22 -46.96 -8.11
C SER A 513 5.72 -47.31 -8.02
N GLN A 514 4.87 -46.95 -9.00
CA GLN A 514 3.41 -47.20 -8.94
C GLN A 514 2.76 -47.52 -10.29
N ASN A 515 1.81 -48.47 -10.27
CA ASN A 515 1.02 -48.88 -11.44
C ASN A 515 -0.12 -47.91 -11.80
N LYS A 516 -0.52 -47.01 -10.89
CA LYS A 516 -1.67 -46.08 -11.05
C LYS A 516 -1.38 -44.74 -10.38
N VAL A 517 -1.76 -43.63 -11.03
CA VAL A 517 -1.58 -42.25 -10.54
C VAL A 517 -2.93 -41.52 -10.55
N GLU A 518 -3.16 -40.67 -9.56
CA GLU A 518 -4.31 -39.77 -9.49
C GLU A 518 -3.95 -38.39 -10.06
N VAL A 519 -4.68 -37.96 -11.08
CA VAL A 519 -4.43 -36.73 -11.84
C VAL A 519 -5.73 -35.91 -11.95
N VAL A 520 -5.60 -34.59 -12.00
CA VAL A 520 -6.73 -33.67 -12.28
C VAL A 520 -6.62 -33.24 -13.74
N VAL A 521 -7.61 -33.60 -14.56
CA VAL A 521 -7.61 -33.36 -16.00
C VAL A 521 -8.67 -32.31 -16.35
N PRO A 522 -8.35 -31.30 -17.18
CA PRO A 522 -9.31 -30.30 -17.63
C PRO A 522 -10.31 -30.87 -18.64
N LEU A 523 -11.54 -30.34 -18.58
CA LEU A 523 -12.62 -30.67 -19.52
C LEU A 523 -12.72 -29.63 -20.63
N LYS A 524 -12.69 -30.08 -21.89
CA LYS A 524 -12.80 -29.22 -23.07
C LYS A 524 -14.16 -29.44 -23.74
N LEU A 525 -14.88 -28.36 -23.98
CA LEU A 525 -16.18 -28.41 -24.64
C LEU A 525 -15.96 -28.35 -26.16
N VAL A 526 -16.56 -29.29 -26.89
CA VAL A 526 -16.50 -29.38 -28.36
C VAL A 526 -17.91 -29.26 -28.91
N GLY A 527 -18.09 -28.41 -29.92
CA GLY A 527 -19.38 -28.17 -30.56
C GLY A 527 -20.15 -26.94 -30.04
N GLU A 528 -21.26 -26.62 -30.71
CA GLU A 528 -22.18 -25.55 -30.32
C GLU A 528 -23.53 -26.15 -29.94
N SER A 529 -24.01 -25.91 -28.72
CA SER A 529 -25.28 -26.51 -28.29
C SER A 529 -26.50 -25.84 -28.91
N VAL A 530 -27.53 -26.64 -29.21
CA VAL A 530 -28.84 -26.15 -29.68
C VAL A 530 -29.50 -25.25 -28.62
N GLY A 531 -29.37 -25.58 -27.33
CA GLY A 531 -29.94 -24.80 -26.24
C GLY A 531 -29.35 -23.38 -26.11
N VAL A 532 -28.07 -23.18 -26.46
CA VAL A 532 -27.46 -21.84 -26.52
C VAL A 532 -27.97 -21.07 -27.75
N LYS A 533 -28.16 -21.74 -28.90
CA LYS A 533 -28.76 -21.12 -30.10
C LYS A 533 -30.20 -20.65 -29.86
N GLN A 534 -30.93 -21.33 -28.98
CA GLN A 534 -32.29 -20.97 -28.55
C GLN A 534 -32.32 -19.87 -27.47
N GLY A 535 -31.19 -19.26 -27.11
CA GLY A 535 -31.11 -18.13 -26.17
C GLY A 535 -30.82 -18.51 -24.71
N GLY A 536 -30.49 -19.77 -24.44
CA GLY A 536 -30.04 -20.23 -23.11
C GLY A 536 -28.61 -19.82 -22.76
N ILE A 537 -28.31 -19.77 -21.47
CA ILE A 537 -26.97 -19.53 -20.94
C ILE A 537 -26.34 -20.86 -20.55
N LEU A 538 -25.19 -21.18 -21.14
CA LEU A 538 -24.37 -22.33 -20.74
C LEU A 538 -23.65 -22.04 -19.42
N GLN A 539 -23.92 -22.85 -18.41
CA GLN A 539 -23.25 -22.81 -17.11
C GLN A 539 -22.38 -24.06 -16.94
N GLN A 540 -21.07 -23.91 -17.10
CA GLN A 540 -20.10 -24.97 -16.77
C GLN A 540 -19.82 -24.94 -15.27
N ARG A 541 -20.31 -25.95 -14.54
CA ARG A 541 -20.16 -26.07 -13.08
C ARG A 541 -18.83 -26.72 -12.70
N LEU A 542 -18.32 -27.63 -13.54
CA LEU A 542 -17.02 -28.29 -13.37
C LEU A 542 -16.14 -28.06 -14.60
N THR A 543 -14.93 -27.56 -14.37
CA THR A 543 -13.92 -27.31 -15.42
C THR A 543 -12.84 -28.39 -15.44
N THR A 544 -12.78 -29.23 -14.41
CA THR A 544 -11.74 -30.26 -14.21
C THR A 544 -12.34 -31.48 -13.50
N VAL A 545 -11.81 -32.67 -13.77
CA VAL A 545 -12.22 -33.94 -13.14
C VAL A 545 -10.99 -34.69 -12.63
N LYS A 546 -11.13 -35.36 -11.48
CA LYS A 546 -10.10 -36.27 -10.94
C LYS A 546 -10.23 -37.66 -11.55
N VAL A 547 -9.13 -38.11 -12.15
CA VAL A 547 -9.03 -39.44 -12.77
C VAL A 547 -7.86 -40.23 -12.20
N GLN A 548 -8.02 -41.54 -12.15
CA GLN A 548 -6.98 -42.51 -11.88
C GLN A 548 -6.59 -43.19 -13.20
N CYS A 549 -5.31 -43.11 -13.56
CA CYS A 549 -4.80 -43.69 -14.81
C CYS A 549 -3.37 -44.23 -14.64
N PRO A 550 -2.93 -45.16 -15.51
CA PRO A 550 -1.52 -45.52 -15.61
C PRO A 550 -0.68 -44.28 -15.99
N PRO A 551 0.56 -44.17 -15.50
CA PRO A 551 1.46 -43.06 -15.84
C PRO A 551 1.69 -42.85 -17.34
N ASP A 552 1.65 -43.94 -18.13
CA ASP A 552 1.89 -43.91 -19.58
C ASP A 552 0.66 -43.45 -20.40
N LYS A 553 -0.50 -43.31 -19.76
CA LYS A 553 -1.79 -42.99 -20.41
C LYS A 553 -2.50 -41.79 -19.76
N ILE A 554 -1.76 -40.76 -19.36
CA ILE A 554 -2.36 -39.54 -18.80
C ILE A 554 -2.90 -38.66 -19.95
N PRO A 555 -4.21 -38.36 -20.03
CA PRO A 555 -4.76 -37.50 -21.07
C PRO A 555 -4.54 -36.01 -20.76
N GLU A 556 -4.21 -35.20 -21.77
CA GLU A 556 -4.05 -33.75 -21.61
C GLU A 556 -5.40 -33.03 -21.40
N THR A 557 -6.44 -33.46 -22.11
CA THR A 557 -7.82 -32.95 -22.00
C THR A 557 -8.81 -34.11 -22.18
N ILE A 558 -10.00 -33.99 -21.57
CA ILE A 558 -11.16 -34.84 -21.87
C ILE A 558 -12.18 -33.98 -22.61
N ASP A 559 -12.53 -34.41 -23.82
CA ASP A 559 -13.46 -33.68 -24.68
C ASP A 559 -14.91 -34.06 -24.36
N ILE A 560 -15.77 -33.05 -24.28
CA ILE A 560 -17.21 -33.18 -24.07
C ILE A 560 -17.93 -32.58 -25.26
N ASP A 561 -18.66 -33.40 -26.01
CA ASP A 561 -19.52 -32.94 -27.09
C ASP A 561 -20.80 -32.32 -26.52
N ILE A 562 -21.00 -31.02 -26.77
CA ILE A 562 -22.17 -30.27 -26.31
C ILE A 562 -23.22 -30.03 -27.40
N SER A 563 -23.01 -30.55 -28.61
CA SER A 563 -23.83 -30.22 -29.79
C SER A 563 -25.31 -30.58 -29.59
N ASN A 564 -25.61 -31.67 -28.89
CA ASN A 564 -26.97 -32.19 -28.68
C ASN A 564 -27.66 -31.70 -27.40
N LEU A 565 -27.07 -30.73 -26.68
CA LEU A 565 -27.65 -30.25 -25.41
C LEU A 565 -28.74 -29.18 -25.64
N GLU A 566 -29.96 -29.52 -25.21
CA GLU A 566 -31.16 -28.67 -25.26
C GLU A 566 -31.31 -27.80 -23.99
N LEU A 567 -32.20 -26.80 -24.06
CA LEU A 567 -32.56 -25.94 -22.93
C LEU A 567 -33.09 -26.76 -21.73
N GLY A 568 -32.55 -26.50 -20.54
CA GLY A 568 -32.97 -27.14 -19.29
C GLY A 568 -32.31 -28.49 -18.98
N LYS A 569 -31.53 -29.07 -19.89
CA LYS A 569 -30.82 -30.33 -19.66
C LYS A 569 -29.51 -30.12 -18.89
N MET A 570 -29.17 -31.12 -18.06
CA MET A 570 -27.90 -31.20 -17.31
C MET A 570 -27.10 -32.41 -17.82
N PHE A 571 -25.79 -32.26 -17.89
CA PHE A 571 -24.85 -33.31 -18.26
C PHE A 571 -24.04 -33.73 -17.03
N TYR A 572 -23.95 -35.03 -16.79
CA TYR A 572 -23.38 -35.60 -15.56
C TYR A 572 -22.02 -36.27 -15.80
N ILE A 573 -21.27 -36.52 -14.72
CA ILE A 573 -19.93 -37.15 -14.80
C ILE A 573 -19.98 -38.57 -15.38
N ASN A 574 -21.02 -39.34 -15.10
CA ASN A 574 -21.21 -40.69 -15.62
C ASN A 574 -21.41 -40.75 -17.15
N GLU A 575 -21.73 -39.63 -17.78
CA GLU A 575 -21.93 -39.51 -19.24
C GLU A 575 -20.63 -39.13 -19.98
N LEU A 576 -19.50 -39.00 -19.26
CA LEU A 576 -18.19 -38.73 -19.85
C LEU A 576 -17.68 -39.94 -20.63
N VAL A 577 -17.27 -39.71 -21.87
CA VAL A 577 -16.55 -40.69 -22.69
C VAL A 577 -15.08 -40.66 -22.27
N LEU A 578 -14.60 -41.74 -21.63
CA LEU A 578 -13.24 -41.86 -21.12
C LEU A 578 -12.38 -42.77 -22.02
N PRO A 579 -11.10 -42.42 -22.26
CA PRO A 579 -10.14 -43.31 -22.92
C PRO A 579 -9.87 -44.61 -22.13
N GLU A 580 -9.45 -45.67 -22.82
CA GLU A 580 -9.24 -46.99 -22.23
C GLU A 580 -8.21 -47.00 -21.08
N GLY A 581 -8.64 -47.46 -19.90
CA GLY A 581 -7.79 -47.64 -18.71
C GLY A 581 -7.87 -46.50 -17.68
N ILE A 582 -8.75 -45.53 -17.87
CA ILE A 582 -8.94 -44.37 -16.99
C ILE A 582 -10.22 -44.55 -16.15
N GLN A 583 -10.13 -44.32 -14.84
CA GLN A 583 -11.27 -44.36 -13.92
C GLN A 583 -11.49 -43.00 -13.28
N VAL A 584 -12.73 -42.50 -13.24
CA VAL A 584 -13.07 -41.23 -12.56
C VAL A 584 -13.28 -41.49 -11.06
N ILE A 585 -12.71 -40.62 -10.21
CA ILE A 585 -12.82 -40.69 -8.74
C ILE A 585 -13.96 -39.81 -8.22
N ASP A 586 -14.29 -38.73 -8.92
CA ASP A 586 -15.33 -37.78 -8.50
C ASP A 586 -16.74 -38.41 -8.55
N ASP A 587 -17.68 -37.87 -7.76
CA ASP A 587 -19.03 -38.42 -7.62
C ASP A 587 -19.77 -38.45 -8.97
N PRO A 588 -20.21 -39.63 -9.45
CA PRO A 588 -20.84 -39.79 -10.77
C PRO A 588 -22.13 -38.98 -10.95
N LYS A 589 -22.77 -38.54 -9.86
CA LYS A 589 -24.01 -37.73 -9.89
C LYS A 589 -23.78 -36.22 -9.98
N LEU A 590 -22.53 -35.76 -9.99
CA LEU A 590 -22.24 -34.34 -10.12
C LEU A 590 -22.54 -33.84 -11.54
N SER A 591 -23.27 -32.73 -11.64
CA SER A 591 -23.52 -32.06 -12.91
C SER A 591 -22.28 -31.31 -13.38
N VAL A 592 -21.75 -31.64 -14.55
CA VAL A 592 -20.59 -30.98 -15.16
C VAL A 592 -21.01 -29.65 -15.79
N LEU A 593 -22.14 -29.63 -16.49
CA LEU A 593 -22.63 -28.49 -17.25
C LEU A 593 -24.16 -28.51 -17.36
N ALA A 594 -24.76 -27.33 -17.43
CA ALA A 594 -26.20 -27.15 -17.55
C ALA A 594 -26.52 -25.95 -18.46
N ILE A 595 -27.60 -26.04 -19.23
CA ILE A 595 -28.10 -24.91 -20.02
C ILE A 595 -29.36 -24.38 -19.35
N THR A 596 -29.25 -23.18 -18.78
CA THR A 596 -30.36 -22.52 -18.09
C THR A 596 -31.02 -21.50 -19.02
N SER A 597 -32.35 -21.36 -18.95
CA SER A 597 -33.05 -20.25 -19.61
C SER A 597 -32.61 -18.92 -18.99
N LYS A 598 -32.65 -17.86 -19.80
CA LYS A 598 -32.22 -16.52 -19.42
C LYS A 598 -33.07 -15.91 -18.31
#